data_AF-A0A1F5ZGQ5-F1
#
_entry.id   AF-A0A1F5ZGQ5-F1
#
_cell.length_a   1.000
_cell.length_b   1.000
_cell.length_c   1.000
_cell.angle_alpha   90.00
_cell.angle_beta   90.00
_cell.angle_gamma   90.00
#
_symmetry.space_group_name_H-M   'P 1'
#
loop_
_entity.id
_entity.type
_entity.pdbx_description
1 polymer ?
#
loop_
_entity_poly.entity_id
_entity_poly.type
_entity_poly.pdbx_seq_one_letter_code
_entity_poly.pdbx_strand_id
1 'polypeptide(L)'
;MTNPKIKPTGCCDPFDPKPWQEKEVVWKDKLFVKDHVMSFLHIPLDMGKKIVKNMELIEKAHAKASYQLMLTDEKSLWGADIYIDVAKAVPGAQMARISGTFLSKVFEGPYQNVGKWAQEMKEYVEQKGKKLKKIYFSYTTCPNCAKAYGKNYVVLFAQIN
;
A
#
# COMPACT_ATOMS: atom_id res chain seq x y z
N MET A 1 21.95 1.68 -21.94
CA MET A 1 20.61 2.20 -22.25
C MET A 1 20.18 3.09 -21.10
N THR A 2 20.24 4.41 -21.28
CA THR A 2 19.91 5.39 -20.24
C THR A 2 18.40 5.44 -20.07
N ASN A 3 17.89 4.78 -19.04
CA ASN A 3 16.49 4.87 -18.64
C ASN A 3 16.15 6.35 -18.41
N PRO A 4 15.16 6.95 -19.10
CA PRO A 4 14.83 8.36 -18.89
C PRO A 4 14.49 8.57 -17.42
N LYS A 5 15.24 9.46 -16.74
CA LYS A 5 14.97 9.83 -15.35
C LYS A 5 13.61 10.52 -15.32
N ILE A 6 12.58 9.78 -14.92
CA ILE A 6 11.24 10.30 -14.67
C ILE A 6 11.37 11.38 -13.60
N LYS A 7 10.95 12.61 -13.90
CA LYS A 7 11.04 13.73 -12.96
C LYS A 7 9.86 13.69 -11.98
N PRO A 8 10.06 14.01 -10.69
CA PRO A 8 8.96 14.10 -9.74
C PRO A 8 7.88 15.09 -10.19
N THR A 9 6.62 14.77 -9.93
CA THR A 9 5.46 15.65 -10.19
C THR A 9 5.33 16.79 -9.18
N GLY A 10 6.15 16.80 -8.13
CA GLY A 10 5.98 17.66 -6.96
C GLY A 10 4.96 17.14 -5.94
N CYS A 11 4.28 16.02 -6.23
CA CYS A 11 3.32 15.38 -5.31
C CYS A 11 3.86 14.07 -4.71
N CYS A 12 4.48 13.21 -5.53
CA CYS A 12 5.13 11.97 -5.08
C CYS A 12 6.40 11.76 -5.90
N ASP A 13 7.44 11.15 -5.34
CA ASP A 13 8.61 10.73 -6.12
C ASP A 13 8.29 9.49 -6.99
N PRO A 14 9.04 9.25 -8.07
CA PRO A 14 8.96 8.00 -8.81
C PRO A 14 9.28 6.80 -7.90
N PHE A 15 8.45 5.77 -7.95
CA PHE A 15 8.62 4.57 -7.13
C PHE A 15 9.74 3.65 -7.66
N ASP A 16 10.64 3.21 -6.77
CA ASP A 16 11.62 2.15 -7.07
C ASP A 16 11.07 0.78 -6.65
N PRO A 17 10.80 -0.15 -7.58
CA PRO A 17 10.25 -1.47 -7.27
C PRO A 17 11.29 -2.45 -6.70
N LYS A 18 12.59 -2.23 -6.95
CA LYS A 18 13.64 -3.23 -6.63
C LYS A 18 13.71 -3.62 -5.15
N PRO A 19 13.55 -2.71 -4.17
CA PRO A 19 13.60 -3.06 -2.76
C PRO A 19 12.43 -3.94 -2.30
N TRP A 20 11.38 -4.08 -3.12
CA TRP A 20 10.13 -4.73 -2.75
C TRP A 20 9.86 -6.02 -3.52
N GLN A 21 10.59 -6.27 -4.61
CA GLN A 21 10.38 -7.46 -5.43
C GLN A 21 10.89 -8.73 -4.72
N GLU A 22 9.96 -9.65 -4.46
CA GLU A 22 10.22 -10.99 -3.89
C GLU A 22 11.05 -10.94 -2.62
N LYS A 23 10.66 -10.06 -1.69
CA LYS A 23 11.31 -9.91 -0.39
C LYS A 23 10.49 -10.51 0.73
N GLU A 24 11.19 -10.88 1.79
CA GLU A 24 10.58 -11.15 3.08
C GLU A 24 10.76 -9.93 3.97
N VAL A 25 9.68 -9.50 4.60
CA VAL A 25 9.63 -8.33 5.47
C VAL A 25 9.01 -8.76 6.79
N VAL A 26 9.70 -8.48 7.90
CA VAL A 26 9.17 -8.73 9.24
C VAL A 26 8.79 -7.40 9.88
N TRP A 27 7.52 -7.27 10.27
CA TRP A 27 7.04 -6.15 11.05
C TRP A 27 6.74 -6.60 12.48
N LYS A 28 7.22 -5.80 13.43
CA LYS A 28 6.89 -5.94 14.84
C LYS A 28 6.30 -4.63 15.33
N ASP A 29 5.02 -4.67 15.63
CA ASP A 29 4.23 -3.56 16.16
C ASP A 29 4.34 -2.28 15.32
N LYS A 30 4.46 -2.45 14.00
CA LYS A 30 4.61 -1.34 13.07
C LYS A 30 3.36 -0.48 13.12
N LEU A 31 3.55 0.82 13.28
CA LEU A 31 2.49 1.76 13.61
C LEU A 31 1.87 2.35 12.34
N PHE A 32 0.55 2.38 12.31
CA PHE A 32 -0.22 2.95 11.21
C PHE A 32 -1.36 3.82 11.74
N VAL A 33 -1.68 4.89 11.02
CA VAL A 33 -3.01 5.51 11.08
C VAL A 33 -3.95 4.63 10.28
N LYS A 34 -5.02 4.16 10.92
CA LYS A 34 -6.09 3.38 10.29
C LYS A 34 -7.28 4.27 9.97
N ASP A 35 -7.90 4.07 8.82
CA ASP A 35 -9.23 4.61 8.52
C ASP A 35 -10.01 3.62 7.66
N HIS A 36 -11.31 3.83 7.55
CA HIS A 36 -12.21 3.03 6.72
C HIS A 36 -12.65 3.84 5.51
N VAL A 37 -12.52 3.22 4.34
CA VAL A 37 -12.97 3.72 3.04
C VAL A 37 -14.25 3.01 2.67
N MET A 38 -15.27 3.78 2.31
CA MET A 38 -16.49 3.24 1.75
C MET A 38 -16.28 2.89 0.28
N SER A 39 -16.74 1.70 -0.10
CA SER A 39 -16.68 1.23 -1.48
C SER A 39 -18.07 0.85 -1.98
N PHE A 40 -18.24 0.89 -3.30
CA PHE A 40 -19.38 0.30 -3.98
C PHE A 40 -18.85 -0.63 -5.06
N LEU A 41 -19.13 -1.93 -4.95
CA LEU A 41 -18.60 -2.97 -5.85
C LEU A 41 -17.07 -2.87 -6.03
N HIS A 42 -16.34 -2.77 -4.91
CA HIS A 42 -14.88 -2.57 -4.84
C HIS A 42 -14.35 -1.21 -5.33
N ILE A 43 -15.20 -0.30 -5.82
CA ILE A 43 -14.78 1.04 -6.23
C ILE A 43 -14.77 1.95 -5.00
N PRO A 44 -13.62 2.54 -4.61
CA PRO A 44 -13.55 3.43 -3.47
C PRO A 44 -14.27 4.75 -3.77
N LEU A 45 -15.19 5.16 -2.89
CA LEU A 45 -15.99 6.38 -3.07
C LEU A 45 -15.37 7.60 -2.38
N ASP A 46 -14.71 7.41 -1.23
CA ASP A 46 -14.22 8.51 -0.38
C ASP A 46 -12.72 8.43 -0.06
N MET A 47 -11.98 7.48 -0.65
CA MET A 47 -10.56 7.23 -0.35
C MET A 47 -9.69 8.48 -0.45
N GLY A 48 -9.85 9.29 -1.51
CA GLY A 48 -9.05 10.51 -1.68
C GLY A 48 -9.24 11.50 -0.52
N LYS A 49 -10.49 11.74 -0.11
CA LYS A 49 -10.83 12.61 1.02
C LYS A 49 -10.27 12.08 2.33
N LYS A 50 -10.38 10.77 2.55
CA LYS A 50 -9.83 10.08 3.73
C LYS A 50 -8.32 10.18 3.81
N ILE A 51 -7.61 9.99 2.69
CA ILE A 51 -6.15 10.14 2.62
C ILE A 51 -5.75 11.57 2.95
N VAL A 52 -6.36 12.58 2.31
CA VAL A 52 -6.04 14.00 2.58
C VAL A 52 -6.22 14.34 4.06
N LYS A 53 -7.37 13.98 4.65
CA LYS A 53 -7.65 14.20 6.08
C LYS A 53 -6.59 13.56 6.99
N ASN A 54 -6.24 12.29 6.73
CA ASN A 54 -5.28 11.58 7.58
C ASN A 54 -3.85 12.11 7.39
N MET A 55 -3.48 12.48 6.17
CA MET A 55 -2.20 13.12 5.92
C MET A 55 -2.10 14.43 6.70
N GLU A 56 -3.10 15.31 6.67
CA GLU A 56 -3.10 16.55 7.47
C GLU A 56 -2.89 16.31 8.98
N LEU A 57 -3.51 15.27 9.55
CA LEU A 57 -3.29 14.89 10.94
C LEU A 57 -1.85 14.43 11.20
N ILE A 58 -1.30 13.62 10.28
CA ILE A 58 0.09 13.14 10.34
C ILE A 58 1.08 14.32 10.24
N GLU A 59 0.83 15.29 9.37
CA GLU A 59 1.66 16.49 9.22
C GLU A 59 1.64 17.34 10.49
N LYS A 60 0.44 17.63 11.02
CA LYS A 60 0.26 18.40 12.27
C LYS A 60 0.94 17.73 13.47
N ALA A 61 0.96 16.40 13.50
CA ALA A 61 1.64 15.64 14.55
C ALA A 61 3.15 15.51 14.33
N HIS A 62 3.71 15.96 13.20
CA HIS A 62 5.09 15.68 12.78
C HIS A 62 5.42 14.18 12.80
N ALA A 63 4.50 13.36 12.29
CA ALA A 63 4.56 11.90 12.37
C ALA A 63 4.80 11.21 11.01
N LYS A 64 5.21 11.97 9.97
CA LYS A 64 5.55 11.39 8.66
C LYS A 64 6.64 10.33 8.82
N ALA A 65 6.42 9.15 8.23
CA ALA A 65 7.43 8.11 8.11
C ALA A 65 8.52 8.51 7.11
N SER A 66 9.68 7.84 7.19
CA SER A 66 10.80 8.06 6.26
C SER A 66 10.51 7.59 4.83
N TYR A 67 9.62 6.60 4.68
CA TYR A 67 9.10 6.15 3.41
C TYR A 67 7.57 6.14 3.44
N GLN A 68 6.94 6.47 2.32
CA GLN A 68 5.49 6.47 2.22
C GLN A 68 5.00 5.05 1.93
N LEU A 69 4.51 4.38 2.98
CA LEU A 69 3.81 3.10 2.86
C LEU A 69 2.36 3.28 3.26
N MET A 70 1.46 2.92 2.36
CA MET A 70 0.03 2.86 2.64
C MET A 70 -0.46 1.47 2.25
N LEU A 71 -1.07 0.77 3.20
CA LEU A 71 -1.67 -0.54 2.96
C LEU A 71 -3.17 -0.39 2.84
N THR A 72 -3.76 -1.10 1.89
CA THR A 72 -5.19 -1.24 1.72
C THR A 72 -5.56 -2.71 1.92
N ASP A 73 -6.58 -2.90 2.73
CA ASP A 73 -7.15 -4.19 3.09
C ASP A 73 -8.57 -4.30 2.49
N GLU A 74 -8.62 -4.80 1.26
CA GLU A 74 -9.84 -4.92 0.46
C GLU A 74 -10.64 -6.16 0.91
N LYS A 75 -11.33 -6.02 2.05
CA LYS A 75 -12.08 -7.13 2.67
C LYS A 75 -13.48 -7.34 2.12
N SER A 76 -14.02 -6.39 1.36
CA SER A 76 -15.43 -6.44 0.97
C SER A 76 -15.74 -5.65 -0.29
N LEU A 77 -16.93 -5.92 -0.83
CA LEU A 77 -17.55 -5.12 -1.90
C LEU A 77 -17.90 -3.69 -1.46
N TRP A 78 -18.04 -3.48 -0.14
CA TRP A 78 -18.65 -2.27 0.44
C TRP A 78 -17.67 -1.37 1.17
N GLY A 79 -16.42 -1.79 1.31
CA GLY A 79 -15.38 -1.00 1.95
C GLY A 79 -14.05 -1.70 2.08
N ALA A 80 -13.03 -0.88 2.32
CA ALA A 80 -11.66 -1.28 2.56
C ALA A 80 -11.11 -0.51 3.76
N ASP A 81 -10.20 -1.14 4.51
CA ASP A 81 -9.44 -0.43 5.54
C ASP A 81 -8.13 0.07 4.92
N ILE A 82 -7.77 1.32 5.19
CA ILE A 82 -6.46 1.88 4.85
C ILE A 82 -5.59 2.02 6.10
N TYR A 83 -4.29 1.80 5.92
CA TYR A 83 -3.28 1.90 6.97
C TYR A 83 -2.12 2.73 6.44
N ILE A 84 -1.93 3.94 6.96
CA ILE A 84 -0.86 4.86 6.54
C ILE A 84 0.27 4.80 7.55
N ASP A 85 1.48 4.47 7.10
CA ASP A 85 2.66 4.33 7.95
C ASP A 85 3.05 5.66 8.60
N VAL A 86 3.41 5.60 9.89
CA VAL A 86 3.77 6.77 10.68
C VAL A 86 4.94 6.48 11.61
N ALA A 87 5.77 7.50 11.83
CA ALA A 87 6.92 7.41 12.72
C ALA A 87 6.54 7.37 14.21
N LYS A 88 5.36 7.90 14.57
CA LYS A 88 4.85 7.98 15.94
C LYS A 88 3.33 8.12 15.97
N ALA A 89 2.74 8.04 17.16
CA ALA A 89 1.30 8.15 17.34
C ALA A 89 0.76 9.52 16.88
N VAL A 90 -0.42 9.51 16.27
CA VAL A 90 -1.09 10.71 15.74
C VAL A 90 -2.36 10.98 16.55
N PRO A 91 -2.41 12.06 17.35
CA PRO A 91 -3.60 12.44 18.11
C PRO A 91 -4.81 12.68 17.18
N GLY A 92 -5.99 12.23 17.60
CA GLY A 92 -7.23 12.40 16.84
C GLY A 92 -7.39 11.47 15.62
N ALA A 93 -6.40 10.62 15.35
CA ALA A 93 -6.48 9.55 14.36
C ALA A 93 -6.70 8.20 15.04
N GLN A 94 -7.36 7.27 14.34
CA GLN A 94 -7.42 5.89 14.79
C GLN A 94 -6.06 5.23 14.51
N MET A 95 -5.47 4.59 15.52
CA MET A 95 -4.17 3.94 15.40
C MET A 95 -4.33 2.43 15.26
N ALA A 96 -3.46 1.80 14.47
CA ALA A 96 -3.34 0.36 14.36
C ALA A 96 -1.88 -0.07 14.43
N ARG A 97 -1.65 -1.29 14.91
CA ARG A 97 -0.34 -1.95 14.88
C ARG A 97 -0.44 -3.23 14.08
N ILE A 98 0.48 -3.42 13.15
CA ILE A 98 0.55 -4.63 12.32
C ILE A 98 1.87 -5.35 12.63
N SER A 99 1.74 -6.62 12.96
CA SER A 99 2.85 -7.53 13.25
C SER A 99 2.73 -8.79 12.40
N GLY A 100 3.87 -9.32 11.97
CA GLY A 100 3.95 -10.57 11.22
C GLY A 100 5.12 -10.62 10.27
N THR A 101 5.26 -11.77 9.63
CA THR A 101 6.15 -11.96 8.48
C THR A 101 5.34 -11.83 7.21
N PHE A 102 5.89 -11.10 6.25
CA PHE A 102 5.25 -10.76 4.99
C PHE A 102 6.17 -11.14 3.85
N LEU A 103 5.61 -11.74 2.80
CA LEU A 103 6.25 -11.80 1.50
C LEU A 103 5.76 -10.62 0.67
N SER A 104 6.65 -9.91 -0.01
CA SER A 104 6.32 -8.81 -0.90
C SER A 104 6.61 -9.14 -2.36
N LYS A 105 5.74 -8.68 -3.26
CA LYS A 105 5.94 -8.79 -4.70
C LYS A 105 5.37 -7.55 -5.40
N VAL A 106 6.10 -7.04 -6.38
CA VAL A 106 5.70 -5.86 -7.15
C VAL A 106 4.98 -6.30 -8.42
N PHE A 107 3.90 -5.59 -8.72
CA PHE A 107 3.12 -5.73 -9.93
C PHE A 107 3.03 -4.38 -10.63
N GLU A 108 2.89 -4.43 -11.95
CA GLU A 108 2.75 -3.25 -12.81
C GLU A 108 1.53 -3.44 -13.71
N GLY A 109 0.68 -2.40 -13.82
CA GLY A 109 -0.44 -2.40 -14.77
C GLY A 109 -1.72 -1.72 -14.28
N PRO A 110 -2.83 -1.89 -15.01
CA PRO A 110 -4.12 -1.31 -14.62
C PRO A 110 -4.71 -2.01 -13.39
N TYR A 111 -5.47 -1.28 -12.57
CA TYR A 111 -6.11 -1.81 -11.36
C TYR A 111 -7.11 -2.94 -11.62
N GLN A 112 -7.58 -3.11 -12.85
CA GLN A 112 -8.40 -4.27 -13.25
C GLN A 112 -7.67 -5.61 -13.05
N ASN A 113 -6.33 -5.60 -13.00
CA ASN A 113 -5.51 -6.78 -12.77
C ASN A 113 -5.37 -7.16 -11.29
N VAL A 114 -5.98 -6.43 -10.34
CA VAL A 114 -5.87 -6.70 -8.89
C VAL A 114 -6.22 -8.15 -8.55
N GLY A 115 -7.27 -8.73 -9.15
CA GLY A 115 -7.62 -10.13 -8.94
C GLY A 115 -6.55 -11.10 -9.44
N LYS A 116 -5.94 -10.82 -10.61
CA LYS A 116 -4.83 -11.61 -11.16
C LYS A 116 -3.60 -11.53 -10.26
N TRP A 117 -3.25 -10.34 -9.78
CA TRP A 117 -2.11 -10.15 -8.88
C TRP A 117 -2.31 -10.85 -7.54
N ALA A 118 -3.53 -10.85 -7.00
CA ALA A 118 -3.85 -11.59 -5.78
C ALA A 118 -3.63 -13.10 -5.96
N GLN A 119 -4.04 -13.65 -7.10
CA GLN A 119 -3.84 -15.05 -7.44
C GLN A 119 -2.35 -15.39 -7.63
N GLU A 120 -1.61 -14.57 -8.39
CA GLU A 120 -0.15 -14.75 -8.56
C GLU A 120 0.61 -14.64 -7.23
N MET A 121 0.15 -13.77 -6.32
CA MET A 121 0.73 -13.65 -5.00
C MET A 121 0.47 -14.89 -4.14
N LYS A 122 -0.73 -15.48 -4.24
CA LYS A 122 -1.06 -16.74 -3.56
C LYS A 122 -0.17 -17.88 -4.04
N GLU A 123 -0.01 -18.03 -5.35
CA GLU A 123 0.87 -19.04 -5.95
C GLU A 123 2.33 -18.83 -5.52
N TYR A 124 2.80 -17.59 -5.48
CA TYR A 124 4.14 -17.27 -4.99
C TYR A 124 4.35 -17.68 -3.53
N VAL A 125 3.36 -17.45 -2.66
CA VAL A 125 3.42 -17.88 -1.24
C VAL A 125 3.47 -19.40 -1.13
N GLU A 126 2.67 -20.11 -1.93
CA GLU A 126 2.64 -21.58 -1.97
C GLU A 126 3.97 -22.15 -2.47
N GLN A 127 4.58 -21.56 -3.51
CA GLN A 127 5.92 -21.93 -4.01
C GLN A 127 7.02 -21.76 -2.96
N LYS A 128 6.85 -20.85 -1.99
CA LYS A 128 7.76 -20.69 -0.85
C LYS A 128 7.48 -21.66 0.30
N GLY A 129 6.53 -22.58 0.14
CA GLY A 129 6.13 -23.54 1.17
C GLY A 129 5.47 -22.89 2.37
N LYS A 130 4.86 -21.71 2.20
CA LYS A 130 4.20 -20.95 3.26
C LYS A 130 2.69 -20.98 3.09
N LYS A 131 1.96 -20.65 4.15
CA LYS A 131 0.50 -20.48 4.11
C LYS A 131 0.15 -19.01 4.12
N LEU A 132 -0.70 -18.59 3.18
CA LEU A 132 -1.22 -17.24 3.11
C LEU A 132 -2.27 -17.01 4.20
N LYS A 133 -2.08 -16.00 5.05
CA LYS A 133 -3.13 -15.48 5.95
C LYS A 133 -3.99 -14.43 5.27
N LYS A 134 -3.32 -13.46 4.65
CA LYS A 134 -3.92 -12.20 4.23
C LYS A 134 -3.02 -11.48 3.25
N ILE A 135 -3.61 -10.72 2.33
CA ILE A 135 -2.90 -9.84 1.41
C ILE A 135 -3.25 -8.38 1.74
N TYR A 136 -2.23 -7.53 1.80
CA TYR A 136 -2.37 -6.08 1.79
C TYR A 136 -1.89 -5.52 0.45
N PHE A 137 -2.60 -4.54 -0.08
CA PHE A 137 -2.24 -3.85 -1.32
C PHE A 137 -1.61 -2.50 -1.00
N SER A 138 -0.46 -2.21 -1.57
CA SER A 138 0.21 -0.92 -1.42
C SER A 138 0.29 -0.21 -2.76
N TYR A 139 -0.61 0.74 -2.94
CA TYR A 139 -0.65 1.64 -4.08
C TYR A 139 0.41 2.72 -3.90
N THR A 140 1.47 2.68 -4.72
CA THR A 140 2.69 3.46 -4.48
C THR A 140 2.58 4.91 -4.94
N THR A 141 1.61 5.21 -5.80
CA THR A 141 1.39 6.54 -6.38
C THR A 141 -0.11 6.80 -6.55
N CYS A 142 -0.51 8.08 -6.49
CA CYS A 142 -1.89 8.45 -6.81
C CYS A 142 -2.18 8.27 -8.32
N PRO A 143 -3.46 8.14 -8.74
CA PRO A 143 -3.82 7.95 -10.15
C PRO A 143 -3.27 9.03 -11.09
N ASN A 144 -3.15 10.28 -10.63
CA ASN A 144 -2.59 11.38 -11.41
C ASN A 144 -1.08 11.23 -11.62
N CYS A 145 -0.34 10.83 -10.58
CA CYS A 145 1.10 10.56 -10.69
C CYS A 145 1.37 9.33 -11.53
N ALA A 146 0.59 8.25 -11.37
CA ALA A 146 0.71 7.05 -12.19
C ALA A 146 0.53 7.36 -13.68
N LYS A 147 -0.47 8.20 -14.02
CA LYS A 147 -0.67 8.70 -15.39
C LYS A 147 0.52 9.52 -15.90
N ALA A 148 1.05 10.43 -15.08
CA ALA A 148 2.20 11.26 -15.45
C ALA A 148 3.49 10.44 -15.65
N TYR A 149 3.70 9.39 -14.85
CA TYR A 149 4.86 8.52 -14.94
C TYR A 149 4.73 7.43 -16.00
N GLY A 150 3.53 7.23 -16.54
CA GLY A 150 3.22 6.17 -17.49
C GLY A 150 3.34 4.77 -16.91
N LYS A 151 3.50 4.65 -15.58
CA LYS A 151 3.70 3.40 -14.86
C LYS A 151 2.90 3.42 -13.58
N ASN A 152 2.32 2.27 -13.24
CA ASN A 152 1.52 2.09 -12.05
C ASN A 152 2.00 0.84 -11.32
N TYR A 153 2.74 1.06 -10.24
CA TYR A 153 3.26 -0.01 -9.40
C TYR A 153 2.33 -0.26 -8.22
N VAL A 154 2.12 -1.54 -7.93
CA VAL A 154 1.40 -1.99 -6.74
C VAL A 154 2.25 -3.06 -6.07
N VAL A 155 2.51 -2.89 -4.78
CA VAL A 155 3.20 -3.90 -3.97
C VAL A 155 2.15 -4.67 -3.19
N LEU A 156 2.09 -5.99 -3.36
CA LEU A 156 1.29 -6.84 -2.50
C LEU A 156 2.17 -7.37 -1.37
N PHE A 157 1.66 -7.30 -0.14
CA PHE A 157 2.25 -7.90 1.04
C PHE A 157 1.38 -9.06 1.52
N ALA A 158 1.83 -10.28 1.30
CA ALA A 158 1.20 -11.48 1.81
C ALA A 158 1.70 -11.79 3.21
N GLN A 159 0.83 -11.64 4.20
CA GLN A 159 1.11 -12.11 5.56
C GLN A 159 1.10 -13.64 5.59
N ILE A 160 2.13 -14.24 6.17
CA ILE A 160 2.32 -15.69 6.20
C ILE A 160 2.25 -16.27 7.63
N ASN A 161 2.16 -17.61 7.72
CA ASN A 161 2.26 -18.40 8.97
C ASN A 161 3.64 -18.98 9.16
#